data_AF-A0A925RKM0-F1
#
_entry.id   AF-A0A925RKM0-F1
#
_cell.length_a   1.000
_cell.length_b   1.000
_cell.length_c   1.000
_cell.angle_alpha   90.00
_cell.angle_beta   90.00
_cell.angle_gamma   90.00
#
_symmetry.space_group_name_H-M   'P 1'
#
loop_
_entity.id
_entity.type
_entity.pdbx_description
1 polymer ?
#
loop_
_entity_poly.entity_id
_entity_poly.type
_entity_poly.pdbx_seq_one_letter_code
_entity_poly.pdbx_strand_id
1 'polypeptide(L)' 'MAKNILIAGYGPGISTAVAERFGAEGFQVAVAGRNADKLAAGVAALEARGVKAAAFVA' A
#
# COMPACT_ATOMS: atom_id res chain seq x y z
N MET A 1 -11.03 16.68 2.52
CA MET A 1 -11.38 15.28 2.86
C MET A 1 -10.24 14.39 2.40
N ALA A 2 -9.71 13.50 3.24
CA ALA A 2 -8.59 12.62 2.84
C ALA A 2 -9.11 11.49 1.94
N LYS A 3 -8.40 11.22 0.82
CA LYS A 3 -8.71 10.10 -0.07
C LYS A 3 -7.92 8.89 0.39
N ASN A 4 -8.61 7.86 0.88
CA ASN A 4 -7.97 6.65 1.41
C ASN A 4 -8.37 5.44 0.56
N ILE A 5 -7.45 4.51 0.36
CA ILE A 5 -7.72 3.23 -0.32
C ILE A 5 -7.16 2.08 0.51
N LEU A 6 -7.92 0.99 0.62
CA LEU A 6 -7.49 -0.26 1.23
C LEU A 6 -7.28 -1.32 0.16
N ILE A 7 -6.11 -1.94 0.19
CA ILE A 7 -5.73 -3.04 -0.70
C ILE A 7 -5.62 -4.29 0.17
N ALA A 8 -6.69 -5.09 0.16
CA ALA A 8 -6.75 -6.38 0.84
C ALA A 8 -6.17 -7.48 -0.05
N GLY A 9 -5.25 -8.26 0.50
CA GLY A 9 -4.50 -9.26 -0.27
C GLY A 9 -3.29 -8.67 -0.97
N TYR A 10 -2.53 -7.82 -0.28
CA TYR A 10 -1.33 -7.21 -0.84
C TYR A 10 -0.23 -8.23 -1.13
N GLY A 11 0.33 -8.16 -2.34
CA GLY A 11 1.34 -9.05 -2.88
C GLY A 11 1.93 -8.54 -4.19
N PRO A 12 3.02 -9.17 -4.66
CA PRO A 12 3.72 -8.72 -5.87
C PRO A 12 2.81 -8.78 -7.09
N GLY A 13 2.88 -7.76 -7.95
CA GLY A 13 2.11 -7.67 -9.19
C GLY A 13 0.98 -6.64 -9.11
N ILE A 14 -0.26 -7.08 -9.34
CA ILE A 14 -1.42 -6.20 -9.52
C ILE A 14 -1.62 -5.27 -8.31
N SER A 15 -1.65 -5.85 -7.09
CA SER A 15 -1.94 -5.06 -5.90
C SER A 15 -0.88 -4.00 -5.59
N THR A 16 0.39 -4.28 -5.92
CA THR A 16 1.48 -3.28 -5.89
C THR A 16 1.25 -2.19 -6.92
N ALA A 17 0.95 -2.54 -8.18
CA ALA A 17 0.69 -1.54 -9.22
C ALA A 17 -0.52 -0.64 -8.88
N VAL A 18 -1.55 -1.21 -8.26
CA VAL A 18 -2.72 -0.46 -7.76
C VAL A 18 -2.30 0.50 -6.64
N ALA A 19 -1.54 0.03 -5.64
CA ALA A 19 -1.03 0.86 -4.55
C ALA A 19 -0.25 2.07 -5.06
N GLU A 20 0.63 1.83 -6.02
CA GLU A 20 1.47 2.85 -6.64
C GLU A 20 0.65 3.84 -7.46
N ARG A 21 -0.32 3.36 -8.24
CA ARG A 21 -1.17 4.20 -9.09
C ARG A 21 -2.02 5.14 -8.25
N PHE A 22 -2.73 4.61 -7.26
CA PHE A 22 -3.58 5.43 -6.38
C PHE A 22 -2.75 6.33 -5.47
N GLY A 23 -1.58 5.86 -5.01
CA GLY A 23 -0.63 6.70 -4.29
C GLY A 23 -0.20 7.93 -5.11
N ALA A 24 0.11 7.74 -6.40
CA ALA A 24 0.46 8.84 -7.31
C ALA A 24 -0.72 9.80 -7.57
N GLU A 25 -1.96 9.33 -7.45
CA GLU A 25 -3.17 10.16 -7.53
C GLU A 25 -3.50 10.88 -6.21
N GLY A 26 -2.64 10.75 -5.19
CA GLY A 26 -2.75 11.45 -3.90
C GLY A 26 -3.59 10.71 -2.86
N PHE A 27 -3.81 9.40 -3.02
CA PHE A 27 -4.45 8.59 -2.01
C PHE A 27 -3.47 8.18 -0.90
N GLN A 28 -3.99 8.07 0.32
CA GLN A 28 -3.33 7.36 1.42
C GLN A 28 -3.64 5.87 1.29
N VAL A 29 -2.61 5.03 1.29
CA VAL A 29 -2.72 3.61 0.94
C VAL A 29 -2.60 2.72 2.17
N ALA A 30 -3.65 1.98 2.49
CA ALA A 30 -3.60 0.89 3.46
C ALA A 30 -3.40 -0.43 2.71
N VAL A 31 -2.40 -1.22 3.10
CA VAL A 31 -2.16 -2.58 2.57
C VAL A 31 -2.44 -3.60 3.65
N ALA A 32 -3.20 -4.65 3.32
CA ALA A 32 -3.56 -5.70 4.27
C ALA A 32 -3.25 -7.10 3.74
N GLY A 33 -2.78 -7.98 4.63
CA GLY A 33 -2.43 -9.35 4.29
C GLY A 33 -1.81 -10.12 5.46
N ARG A 34 -1.42 -11.36 5.21
CA ARG A 34 -0.97 -12.29 6.27
C ARG A 34 0.50 -12.18 6.64
N ASN A 35 1.35 -11.71 5.71
CA ASN A 35 2.80 -11.70 5.90
C ASN A 35 3.27 -10.27 6.21
N ALA A 36 3.60 -10.02 7.48
CA ALA A 36 4.01 -8.72 7.96
C ALA A 36 5.25 -8.17 7.23
N ASP A 37 6.26 -9.01 6.97
CA ASP A 37 7.50 -8.60 6.30
C ASP A 37 7.25 -8.11 4.88
N LYS A 38 6.38 -8.81 4.14
CA LYS A 38 5.97 -8.40 2.78
C LYS A 38 5.19 -7.09 2.79
N LEU A 39 4.33 -6.88 3.79
CA LEU A 39 3.58 -5.63 3.92
C LEU A 39 4.51 -4.47 4.28
N ALA A 40 5.45 -4.66 5.20
CA ALA A 40 6.43 -3.67 5.60
C ALA A 40 7.33 -3.26 4.41
N ALA A 41 7.80 -4.23 3.63
CA ALA A 41 8.55 -3.95 2.40
C ALA A 41 7.71 -3.17 1.38
N GLY A 42 6.42 -3.49 1.25
CA GLY A 42 5.49 -2.75 0.39
C GLY A 42 5.29 -1.30 0.84
N VAL A 43 5.09 -1.07 2.14
CA VAL A 43 4.98 0.29 2.71
C VAL A 43 6.26 1.09 2.45
N ALA A 44 7.43 0.52 2.74
CA ALA A 44 8.71 1.20 2.51
C ALA A 44 8.89 1.60 1.03
N ALA A 45 8.50 0.74 0.08
CA ALA A 45 8.55 1.04 -1.34
C ALA A 45 7.59 2.17 -1.75
N LEU A 46 6.39 2.23 -1.16
CA LEU A 46 5.42 3.29 -1.39
C LEU A 46 5.89 4.62 -0.79
N GLU A 47 6.41 4.59 0.44
CA GLU A 47 6.95 5.76 1.13
C GLU A 47 8.16 6.35 0.42
N ALA A 48 9.05 5.51 -0.14
CA ALA A 48 10.17 5.94 -0.97
C ALA A 48 9.71 6.73 -2.22
N ARG A 49 8.44 6.57 -2.63
CA ARG A 49 7.81 7.31 -3.73
C ARG A 49 6.96 8.49 -3.26
N GLY A 50 7.02 8.84 -1.98
CA GLY A 50 6.24 9.92 -1.38
C GLY A 50 4.77 9.57 -1.11
N VAL A 51 4.39 8.29 -1.20
CA VAL A 51 3.03 7.84 -0.91
C VAL A 51 2.91 7.57 0.58
N LYS A 52 1.92 8.17 1.24
CA LYS A 52 1.60 7.84 2.63
C LYS A 52 0.94 6.46 2.69
N ALA A 53 1.63 5.49 3.29
CA ALA A 53 1.18 4.11 3.35
C ALA A 53 1.15 3.54 4.78
N ALA A 54 0.32 2.54 5.03
CA ALA A 54 0.25 1.81 6.29
C ALA A 54 -0.03 0.32 6.06
N ALA A 55 0.60 -0.54 6.86
CA ALA A 55 0.45 -1.99 6.80
C ALA A 55 -0.45 -2.52 7.91
N PHE A 56 -1.33 -3.46 7.56
CA PHE A 56 -2.24 -4.13 8.49
C PHE A 56 -2.15 -5.65 8.32
N VAL A 57 -1.77 -6.35 9.38
CA VAL A 57 -1.79 -7.81 9.39
C VAL A 57 -3.23 -8.27 9.65
N ALA A 58 -3.71 -9.21 8.84
CA ALA A 58 -5.07 -9.76 8.91
C ALA A 58 -5.08 -11.27 8.62
#